data_AF-A0A7J0F4K2-F1
#
_entry.id   AF-A0A7J0F4K2-F1
#
_cell.length_a   1.000
_cell.length_b   1.000
_cell.length_c   1.000
_cell.angle_alpha   90.00
_cell.angle_beta   90.00
_cell.angle_gamma   90.00
#
_symmetry.space_group_name_H-M   'P 1'
#
loop_
_entity.id
_entity.type
_entity.pdbx_description
1 polymer ?
#
loop_
_entity_poly.entity_id
_entity_poly.type
_entity_poly.pdbx_seq_one_letter_code
_entity_poly.pdbx_strand_id
1 'polypeptide(L)'
;MTDCPEPSTLSTSSTLYIHPRREPFEHGLIPIPKLIFTDGAQTLGPLKDKLIQRSIQSPTRRVDSLAVSEILQISHDHARLVIDTLSTVLSSDSDSDPLAAAESSEVDSVGVDVCDLVLFLYIQSYKRLLPRTHKDSASVAGVWPSTSAFDGYLSALSPLQLVRSNSRRFMPSQTDEEAHQLSYLQKHLANILSLLADSLEGEDEESLLLTMEKFDHLEFLIYFGEKGSERIPLSQAAPFFANSDPDMPAAPVPATQVLDWLLQSITSALENIPERASTKENGLSSASDQNAPMGDDCGSSMKASTTARGPCFIDGISKSSYLKQASDLHGSSV
;
A
#
# COMPACT_ATOMS: atom_id res chain seq x y z
N MET A 1 -5.86 -13.12 -59.28
CA MET A 1 -6.29 -12.07 -58.33
C MET A 1 -6.49 -12.79 -57.02
N THR A 2 -5.48 -12.75 -56.17
CA THR A 2 -5.39 -13.52 -54.94
C THR A 2 -5.16 -12.49 -53.85
N ASP A 3 -6.21 -12.16 -53.11
CA ASP A 3 -6.13 -11.25 -51.98
C ASP A 3 -5.44 -11.95 -50.81
N CYS A 4 -4.35 -11.33 -50.35
CA CYS A 4 -3.65 -11.67 -49.13
C CYS A 4 -4.30 -10.86 -48.00
N PRO A 5 -4.79 -11.45 -46.89
CA PRO A 5 -5.24 -10.65 -45.77
C PRO A 5 -4.02 -10.17 -44.98
N GLU A 6 -3.85 -8.85 -44.94
CA GLU A 6 -2.91 -8.12 -44.09
C GLU A 6 -3.24 -8.38 -42.62
N PRO A 7 -2.27 -8.65 -41.73
CA PRO A 7 -2.56 -8.80 -40.31
C PRO A 7 -2.97 -7.43 -39.75
N SER A 8 -4.20 -7.35 -39.27
CA SER A 8 -4.75 -6.19 -38.58
C SER A 8 -3.98 -5.96 -37.29
N THR A 9 -3.13 -4.93 -37.27
CA THR A 9 -2.51 -4.39 -36.06
C THR A 9 -3.57 -3.73 -35.19
N LEU A 10 -4.20 -4.53 -34.33
CA LEU A 10 -4.98 -4.06 -33.18
C LEU A 10 -4.25 -4.49 -31.90
N SER A 11 -3.31 -3.66 -31.46
CA SER A 11 -2.91 -3.63 -30.07
C SER A 11 -2.38 -2.23 -29.74
N THR A 12 -3.28 -1.36 -29.26
CA THR A 12 -2.86 -0.39 -28.25
C THR A 12 -2.36 -1.22 -27.06
N SER A 13 -1.08 -1.57 -27.04
CA SER A 13 -0.46 -2.21 -25.88
C SER A 13 -0.48 -1.18 -24.75
N SER A 14 -1.54 -1.19 -23.94
CA SER A 14 -1.56 -0.48 -22.67
C SER A 14 -0.39 -1.00 -21.84
N THR A 15 0.62 -0.16 -21.65
CA THR A 15 1.81 -0.54 -20.89
C THR A 15 1.39 -0.78 -19.45
N LEU A 16 1.56 -2.01 -18.97
CA LEU A 16 1.30 -2.37 -17.58
C LEU A 16 2.46 -1.87 -16.72
N TYR A 17 2.12 -1.17 -15.64
CA TYR A 17 3.10 -0.71 -14.68
C TYR A 17 2.88 -1.38 -13.33
N ILE A 18 3.99 -1.58 -12.63
CA ILE A 18 3.96 -1.96 -11.22
C ILE A 18 3.55 -0.76 -10.37
N HIS A 19 2.69 -1.02 -9.40
CA HIS A 19 2.20 -0.05 -8.43
C HIS A 19 2.34 -0.63 -7.01
N PRO A 20 2.70 0.19 -6.02
CA PRO A 20 2.61 -0.21 -4.62
C PRO A 20 1.14 -0.21 -4.18
N ARG A 21 0.77 -1.19 -3.35
CA ARG A 21 -0.51 -1.16 -2.63
C ARG A 21 -0.43 -0.16 -1.50
N ARG A 22 -1.40 0.75 -1.38
CA ARG A 22 -1.34 1.84 -0.40
C ARG A 22 -1.69 1.37 1.01
N GLU A 23 -2.56 0.37 1.11
CA GLU A 23 -3.19 -0.07 2.36
C GLU A 23 -2.13 -0.53 3.40
N PRO A 24 -1.15 -1.38 3.05
CA PRO A 24 -0.10 -1.78 4.01
C PRO A 24 0.75 -0.60 4.51
N PHE A 25 1.07 0.36 3.66
CA PHE A 25 1.93 1.50 4.03
C PHE A 25 1.17 2.61 4.80
N GLU A 26 -0.12 2.77 4.54
CA GLU A 26 -0.97 3.85 5.12
C GLU A 26 -1.78 3.41 6.34
N HIS A 27 -2.18 2.15 6.39
CA HIS A 27 -3.02 1.60 7.46
C HIS A 27 -2.37 0.43 8.19
N GLY A 28 -1.38 -0.22 7.59
CA GLY A 28 -0.70 -1.38 8.17
C GLY A 28 0.43 -1.08 9.17
N LEU A 29 0.83 0.19 9.38
CA LEU A 29 1.91 0.52 10.31
C LEU A 29 1.39 0.66 11.75
N ILE A 30 1.89 -0.19 12.65
CA ILE A 30 1.46 -0.25 14.04
C ILE A 30 2.52 0.39 14.94
N PRO A 31 2.15 1.22 15.95
CA PRO A 31 3.10 1.87 16.85
C PRO A 31 3.62 0.91 17.95
N ILE A 32 4.06 -0.31 17.59
CA ILE A 32 4.68 -1.25 18.52
C ILE A 32 6.20 -1.23 18.27
N PRO A 33 7.01 -0.62 19.17
CA PRO A 33 8.46 -0.50 18.94
C PRO A 33 9.18 -1.84 18.74
N LYS A 34 8.67 -2.91 19.36
CA LYS A 34 9.21 -4.27 19.22
C LYS A 34 9.09 -4.85 17.80
N LEU A 35 8.24 -4.27 16.96
CA LEU A 35 8.05 -4.70 15.57
C LEU A 35 8.92 -3.90 14.59
N ILE A 36 9.70 -2.91 15.06
CA ILE A 36 10.58 -2.11 14.21
C ILE A 36 11.95 -2.77 14.15
N PHE A 37 12.18 -3.57 13.11
CA PHE A 37 13.45 -4.26 12.87
C PHE A 37 14.39 -3.39 12.03
N THR A 38 15.58 -3.08 12.57
CA THR A 38 16.60 -2.29 11.84
C THR A 38 17.28 -3.10 10.73
N ASP A 39 17.44 -4.40 10.95
CA ASP A 39 17.92 -5.37 9.97
C ASP A 39 16.82 -6.42 9.76
N GLY A 40 15.88 -6.06 8.89
CA GLY A 40 14.63 -6.80 8.69
C GLY A 40 14.87 -8.26 8.27
N ALA A 41 15.73 -8.51 7.29
CA ALA A 41 15.98 -9.87 6.79
C ALA A 41 16.68 -10.75 7.84
N GLN A 42 17.75 -10.26 8.46
CA GLN A 42 18.50 -11.05 9.44
C GLN A 42 17.69 -11.34 10.71
N THR A 43 16.82 -10.42 11.13
CA THR A 43 15.99 -10.61 12.32
C THR A 43 14.75 -11.47 12.02
N LEU A 44 14.10 -11.24 10.87
CA LEU A 44 12.86 -11.94 10.51
C LEU A 44 13.11 -13.36 10.00
N GLY A 45 14.28 -13.69 9.43
CA GLY A 45 14.59 -15.05 8.98
C GLY A 45 14.38 -16.11 10.07
N PRO A 46 15.07 -16.02 11.22
CA PRO A 46 14.89 -16.97 12.32
C PRO A 46 13.49 -16.94 12.95
N LEU A 47 12.77 -15.82 12.85
CA LEU A 47 11.38 -15.72 13.33
C LEU A 47 10.42 -16.41 12.37
N LYS A 48 10.61 -16.25 11.05
CA LYS A 48 9.89 -16.96 10.00
C LYS A 48 10.00 -18.47 10.21
N ASP A 49 11.20 -18.99 10.44
CA ASP A 49 11.40 -20.45 10.63
C ASP A 49 10.63 -20.98 11.84
N LYS A 50 10.61 -20.23 12.96
CA LYS A 50 9.78 -20.55 14.13
C LYS A 50 8.28 -20.49 13.82
N LEU A 51 7.84 -19.50 13.05
CA LEU A 51 6.45 -19.34 12.64
C LEU A 51 6.01 -20.50 11.74
N ILE A 52 6.84 -20.91 10.77
CA ILE A 52 6.63 -22.09 9.93
C ILE A 52 6.54 -23.35 10.78
N GLN A 53 7.45 -23.52 11.76
CA GLN A 53 7.42 -24.69 12.65
C GLN A 53 6.12 -24.75 13.46
N ARG A 54 5.60 -23.61 13.93
CA ARG A 54 4.31 -23.53 14.63
C ARG A 54 3.13 -23.75 13.68
N SER A 55 3.21 -23.22 12.46
CA SER A 55 2.14 -23.37 11.48
C SER A 55 1.93 -24.84 11.09
N ILE A 56 3.00 -25.63 10.92
CA ILE A 56 2.93 -27.08 10.63
C ILE A 56 2.20 -27.86 11.74
N GLN A 57 2.25 -27.39 12.99
CA GLN A 57 1.57 -28.01 14.13
C GLN A 57 0.09 -27.63 14.21
N SER A 58 -0.34 -26.60 13.50
CA SER A 58 -1.71 -26.11 13.46
C SER A 58 -2.55 -26.85 12.41
N PRO A 59 -3.83 -27.18 12.69
CA PRO A 59 -4.71 -27.80 11.70
C PRO A 59 -4.94 -26.92 10.46
N THR A 60 -4.89 -25.59 10.60
CA THR A 60 -5.08 -24.63 9.51
C THR A 60 -3.80 -24.35 8.73
N ARG A 61 -2.65 -24.89 9.16
CA ARG A 61 -1.31 -24.53 8.68
C ARG A 61 -0.99 -23.03 8.75
N ARG A 62 -1.71 -22.31 9.60
CA ARG A 62 -1.57 -20.88 9.87
C ARG A 62 -1.20 -20.63 11.34
N VAL A 63 -0.81 -19.39 11.64
CA VAL A 63 -0.35 -18.98 12.97
C VAL A 63 -1.42 -18.13 13.67
N ASP A 64 -1.74 -18.43 14.92
CA ASP A 64 -2.69 -17.68 15.75
C ASP A 64 -2.01 -16.56 16.57
N SER A 65 -2.80 -15.71 17.23
CA SER A 65 -2.24 -14.63 18.06
C SER A 65 -1.38 -15.14 19.22
N LEU A 66 -1.67 -16.34 19.74
CA LEU A 66 -0.87 -16.97 20.79
C LEU A 66 0.55 -17.24 20.27
N ALA A 67 0.69 -17.94 19.15
CA ALA A 67 2.00 -18.24 18.58
C ALA A 67 2.75 -16.97 18.13
N VAL A 68 2.04 -15.98 17.57
CA VAL A 68 2.64 -14.67 17.25
C VAL A 68 3.17 -13.98 18.51
N SER A 69 2.42 -13.99 19.61
CA SER A 69 2.82 -13.36 20.87
C SER A 69 4.07 -14.00 21.49
N GLU A 70 4.15 -15.34 21.44
CA GLU A 70 5.28 -16.11 21.97
C GLU A 70 6.55 -15.87 21.15
N ILE A 71 6.44 -15.92 19.82
CA ILE A 71 7.58 -15.79 18.91
C ILE A 71 8.12 -14.36 18.89
N LEU A 72 7.24 -13.36 18.80
CA LEU A 72 7.63 -11.95 18.78
C LEU A 72 7.86 -11.36 20.17
N GLN A 73 7.57 -12.12 21.24
CA GLN A 73 7.68 -11.68 22.64
C GLN A 73 6.93 -10.36 22.89
N ILE A 74 5.72 -10.25 22.36
CA ILE A 74 4.78 -9.14 22.56
C ILE A 74 3.61 -9.62 23.43
N SER A 75 2.80 -8.69 23.97
CA SER A 75 1.59 -9.11 24.67
C SER A 75 0.59 -9.72 23.69
N HIS A 76 -0.26 -10.60 24.20
CA HIS A 76 -1.32 -11.25 23.41
C HIS A 76 -2.21 -10.23 22.69
N ASP A 77 -2.57 -9.12 23.34
CA ASP A 77 -3.40 -8.07 22.74
C ASP A 77 -2.68 -7.35 21.58
N HIS A 78 -1.35 -7.19 21.66
CA HIS A 78 -0.56 -6.66 20.56
C HIS A 78 -0.49 -7.66 19.40
N ALA A 79 -0.40 -8.95 19.67
CA ALA A 79 -0.43 -9.98 18.64
C ALA A 79 -1.79 -10.03 17.93
N ARG A 80 -2.90 -9.92 18.67
CA ARG A 80 -4.24 -9.75 18.09
C ARG A 80 -4.33 -8.50 17.24
N LEU A 81 -3.82 -7.36 17.73
CA LEU A 81 -3.79 -6.12 16.96
C LEU A 81 -3.02 -6.29 15.64
N VAL A 82 -1.91 -7.05 15.62
CA VAL A 82 -1.16 -7.36 14.40
C VAL A 82 -2.04 -8.12 13.41
N ILE A 83 -2.67 -9.22 13.85
CA ILE A 83 -3.50 -10.06 12.97
C ILE A 83 -4.73 -9.29 12.47
N ASP A 84 -5.41 -8.55 13.36
CA ASP A 84 -6.54 -7.69 13.01
C ASP A 84 -6.17 -6.57 12.04
N THR A 85 -4.98 -5.98 12.19
CA THR A 85 -4.53 -4.95 11.24
C THR A 85 -4.22 -5.58 9.90
N LEU A 86 -3.53 -6.72 9.91
CA LEU A 86 -3.20 -7.48 8.71
C LEU A 86 -4.45 -7.87 7.94
N SER A 87 -5.50 -8.38 8.61
CA SER A 87 -6.77 -8.73 7.96
C SER A 87 -7.41 -7.55 7.22
N THR A 88 -7.30 -6.32 7.76
CA THR A 88 -7.84 -5.12 7.10
C THR A 88 -7.05 -4.63 5.90
N VAL A 89 -5.76 -5.00 5.79
CA VAL A 89 -4.90 -4.57 4.68
C VAL A 89 -4.64 -5.67 3.65
N LEU A 90 -5.10 -6.90 3.88
CA LEU A 90 -5.13 -7.95 2.88
C LEU A 90 -6.06 -7.59 1.72
N SER A 91 -5.80 -8.15 0.53
CA SER A 91 -6.66 -7.95 -0.64
C SER A 91 -7.99 -8.68 -0.44
N SER A 92 -9.11 -8.00 -0.65
CA SER A 92 -10.45 -8.58 -0.63
C SER A 92 -10.96 -9.01 -2.03
N ASP A 93 -10.09 -8.97 -3.04
CA ASP A 93 -10.45 -9.33 -4.42
C ASP A 93 -10.43 -10.86 -4.57
N SER A 94 -11.28 -11.40 -5.46
CA SER A 94 -11.75 -12.81 -5.50
C SER A 94 -10.64 -13.87 -5.43
N ASP A 95 -10.90 -14.93 -4.65
CA ASP A 95 -9.96 -15.91 -4.07
C ASP A 95 -9.15 -15.38 -2.88
N SER A 96 -9.77 -14.47 -2.12
CA SER A 96 -9.19 -13.79 -0.96
C SER A 96 -8.81 -14.75 0.18
N ASP A 97 -7.71 -14.42 0.86
CA ASP A 97 -7.29 -15.08 2.10
C ASP A 97 -8.48 -15.19 3.08
N PRO A 98 -8.75 -16.37 3.69
CA PRO A 98 -9.86 -16.52 4.63
C PRO A 98 -9.79 -15.54 5.81
N LEU A 99 -8.60 -15.03 6.17
CA LEU A 99 -8.42 -14.01 7.19
C LEU A 99 -9.01 -12.65 6.76
N ALA A 100 -8.98 -12.31 5.47
CA ALA A 100 -9.56 -11.07 4.96
C ALA A 100 -11.10 -11.06 5.06
N ALA A 101 -11.72 -12.23 5.01
CA ALA A 101 -13.16 -12.41 5.17
C ALA A 101 -13.59 -12.66 6.63
N ALA A 102 -12.65 -12.89 7.54
CA ALA A 102 -12.94 -13.25 8.92
C ALA A 102 -13.42 -12.04 9.75
N GLU A 103 -14.37 -12.28 10.64
CA GLU A 103 -14.73 -11.30 11.67
C GLU A 103 -13.63 -11.22 12.74
N SER A 104 -13.53 -10.08 13.45
CA SER A 104 -12.51 -9.86 14.49
C SER A 104 -12.56 -10.90 15.63
N SER A 105 -13.70 -11.55 15.88
CA SER A 105 -13.80 -12.65 16.84
C SER A 105 -13.23 -13.98 16.34
N GLU A 106 -13.12 -14.17 15.03
CA GLU A 106 -12.74 -15.43 14.39
C GLU A 106 -11.27 -15.45 13.94
N VAL A 107 -10.58 -14.31 13.97
CA VAL A 107 -9.20 -14.15 13.49
C VAL A 107 -8.22 -15.15 14.11
N ASP A 108 -8.39 -15.50 15.39
CA ASP A 108 -7.53 -16.49 16.07
C ASP A 108 -7.82 -17.93 15.60
N SER A 109 -9.06 -18.21 15.19
CA SER A 109 -9.44 -19.55 14.71
C SER A 109 -8.98 -19.78 13.28
N VAL A 110 -8.99 -18.73 12.45
CA VAL A 110 -8.49 -18.76 11.07
C VAL A 110 -6.96 -18.76 11.05
N GLY A 111 -6.35 -17.86 11.84
CA GLY A 111 -4.91 -17.61 11.85
C GLY A 111 -4.45 -16.82 10.63
N VAL A 112 -3.16 -16.48 10.62
CA VAL A 112 -2.50 -15.74 9.53
C VAL A 112 -1.50 -16.61 8.77
N ASP A 113 -1.39 -16.37 7.47
CA ASP A 113 -0.32 -16.94 6.66
C ASP A 113 1.05 -16.38 7.07
N VAL A 114 2.08 -17.24 7.04
CA VAL A 114 3.41 -16.84 7.51
C VAL A 114 4.09 -15.86 6.55
N CYS A 115 3.91 -16.02 5.24
CA CYS A 115 4.49 -15.12 4.24
C CYS A 115 3.90 -13.73 4.38
N ASP A 116 2.57 -13.62 4.46
CA ASP A 116 1.89 -12.32 4.64
C ASP A 116 2.27 -11.65 5.95
N LEU A 117 2.37 -12.42 7.05
CA LEU A 117 2.81 -11.90 8.34
C LEU A 117 4.25 -11.38 8.28
N VAL A 118 5.17 -12.09 7.63
CA VAL A 118 6.57 -11.67 7.51
C VAL A 118 6.69 -10.40 6.65
N LEU A 119 5.94 -10.30 5.56
CA LEU A 119 5.89 -9.09 4.74
C LEU A 119 5.33 -7.90 5.53
N PHE A 120 4.24 -8.12 6.27
CA PHE A 120 3.64 -7.11 7.15
C PHE A 120 4.61 -6.62 8.23
N LEU A 121 5.35 -7.53 8.86
CA LEU A 121 6.36 -7.20 9.88
C LEU A 121 7.56 -6.46 9.28
N TYR A 122 7.99 -6.83 8.08
CA TYR A 122 9.12 -6.19 7.41
C TYR A 122 8.86 -4.71 7.14
N ILE A 123 7.65 -4.37 6.66
CA ILE A 123 7.29 -2.99 6.33
C ILE A 123 7.03 -2.10 7.55
N GLN A 124 6.99 -2.62 8.78
CA GLN A 124 6.88 -1.79 9.99
C GLN A 124 8.04 -0.81 10.15
N SER A 125 9.17 -1.07 9.48
CA SER A 125 10.33 -0.18 9.39
C SER A 125 10.14 1.00 8.42
N TYR A 126 9.10 0.99 7.59
CA TYR A 126 8.83 2.01 6.59
C TYR A 126 8.54 3.38 7.22
N LYS A 127 9.15 4.43 6.68
CA LYS A 127 8.94 5.81 7.12
C LYS A 127 8.16 6.57 6.06
N ARG A 128 6.96 7.02 6.42
CA ARG A 128 6.10 7.84 5.57
C ARG A 128 6.78 9.16 5.18
N LEU A 129 6.44 9.66 4.01
CA LEU A 129 6.79 11.02 3.63
C LEU A 129 6.14 12.00 4.60
N LEU A 130 6.96 12.80 5.27
CA LEU A 130 6.48 13.89 6.10
C LEU A 130 6.33 15.16 5.26
N PRO A 131 5.26 15.95 5.48
CA PRO A 131 5.15 17.28 4.88
C PRO A 131 6.38 18.13 5.25
N ARG A 132 7.18 18.52 4.26
CA ARG A 132 8.36 19.35 4.51
C ARG A 132 7.93 20.75 4.95
N THR A 133 8.39 21.16 6.13
CA THR A 133 8.43 22.57 6.52
C THR A 133 9.62 23.24 5.84
N HIS A 134 9.41 24.41 5.23
CA HIS A 134 10.47 25.14 4.54
C HIS A 134 11.67 25.41 5.48
N LYS A 135 12.89 25.31 4.95
CA LYS A 135 14.17 25.54 5.67
C LYS A 135 14.29 26.96 6.24
N ASP A 136 13.44 27.88 5.79
CA ASP A 136 13.44 29.28 6.22
C ASP A 136 12.46 29.56 7.37
N SER A 137 11.83 28.56 7.99
CA SER A 137 10.87 28.80 9.09
C SER A 137 11.50 29.43 10.34
N ALA A 138 12.84 29.35 10.47
CA ALA A 138 13.57 30.02 11.56
C ALA A 138 13.63 31.55 11.42
N SER A 139 13.41 32.12 10.23
CA SER A 139 13.42 33.58 10.03
C SER A 139 12.06 34.26 10.27
N VAL A 140 11.02 33.48 10.60
CA VAL A 140 9.65 33.98 10.91
C VAL A 140 9.28 33.76 12.38
N ALA A 141 10.24 33.40 13.24
CA ALA A 141 10.04 33.35 14.69
C ALA A 141 9.95 34.74 15.36
N GLY A 142 10.11 35.83 14.59
CA GLY A 142 10.18 37.21 15.08
C GLY A 142 8.90 38.04 14.93
N VAL A 143 7.72 37.45 14.76
CA VAL A 143 6.45 38.22 14.75
C VAL A 143 5.35 37.46 15.47
N TRP A 144 5.52 37.25 16.77
CA TRP A 144 4.37 37.13 17.66
C TRP A 144 4.08 38.52 18.23
N PRO A 145 2.82 38.99 18.24
CA PRO A 145 2.48 40.27 18.83
C PRO A 145 2.52 40.12 20.35
N SER A 146 3.69 40.36 20.94
CA SER A 146 3.79 40.58 22.37
C SER A 146 3.07 41.87 22.73
N THR A 147 2.15 41.75 23.67
CA THR A 147 1.25 42.76 24.21
C THR A 147 1.96 44.04 24.65
N SER A 148 1.42 45.21 24.27
CA SER A 148 1.47 46.40 25.13
C SER A 148 0.41 47.42 24.69
N ALA A 149 -0.51 47.69 25.61
CA ALA A 149 -1.47 48.77 25.52
C ALA A 149 -0.81 50.07 25.97
N PHE A 150 -0.40 50.95 25.06
CA PHE A 150 -0.31 52.40 25.30
C PHE A 150 -0.30 53.16 23.97
N ASP A 151 -1.34 53.98 23.84
CA ASP A 151 -1.45 55.28 23.16
C ASP A 151 -1.30 55.40 21.63
N GLY A 152 -2.44 55.69 20.98
CA GLY A 152 -2.65 57.02 20.44
C GLY A 152 -2.07 57.37 19.06
N TYR A 153 -2.99 57.58 18.13
CA TYR A 153 -2.92 58.47 16.96
C TYR A 153 -2.38 57.95 15.61
N LEU A 154 -3.35 57.79 14.71
CA LEU A 154 -3.35 58.09 13.27
C LEU A 154 -2.27 57.42 12.41
N SER A 155 -2.70 56.41 11.64
CA SER A 155 -2.74 56.58 10.17
C SER A 155 -3.55 55.47 9.51
N ALA A 156 -4.65 55.90 8.90
CA ALA A 156 -5.41 55.15 7.94
C ALA A 156 -4.62 55.07 6.63
N LEU A 157 -4.09 53.89 6.26
CA LEU A 157 -3.85 53.51 4.86
C LEU A 157 -3.92 51.97 4.70
N SER A 158 -4.93 51.55 3.91
CA SER A 158 -5.08 50.31 3.13
C SER A 158 -4.84 48.92 3.77
N PRO A 159 -5.93 48.14 4.02
CA PRO A 159 -5.85 46.71 4.37
C PRO A 159 -5.68 45.81 3.12
N LEU A 160 -4.70 46.11 2.28
CA LEU A 160 -4.40 45.34 1.08
C LEU A 160 -2.91 45.34 0.80
N GLN A 161 -2.12 44.62 1.59
CA GLN A 161 -0.93 43.88 1.13
C GLN A 161 -0.66 42.72 2.09
N LEU A 162 -1.68 41.89 2.30
CA LEU A 162 -1.46 40.48 2.57
C LEU A 162 -1.07 39.85 1.23
N VAL A 163 0.16 40.11 0.77
CA VAL A 163 0.88 39.14 -0.04
C VAL A 163 1.01 37.95 0.89
N ARG A 164 -0.02 37.09 0.83
CA ARG A 164 -0.04 35.78 1.45
C ARG A 164 1.16 35.07 0.85
N SER A 165 2.29 35.18 1.52
CA SER A 165 3.26 34.10 1.61
C SER A 165 2.54 32.94 2.28
N ASN A 166 1.61 32.33 1.53
CA ASN A 166 1.08 31.02 1.77
C ASN A 166 2.28 30.10 1.55
N SER A 167 3.14 30.01 2.56
CA SER A 167 3.95 28.84 2.81
C SER A 167 2.95 27.73 3.13
N ARG A 168 2.25 27.27 2.07
CA ARG A 168 1.48 26.04 2.09
C ARG A 168 2.51 25.00 2.47
N ARG A 169 2.33 24.37 3.63
CA ARG A 169 3.01 23.12 3.95
C ARG A 169 2.87 22.26 2.71
N PHE A 170 3.98 21.95 2.02
CA PHE A 170 3.93 21.04 0.88
C PHE A 170 3.50 19.68 1.44
N MET A 171 2.22 19.38 1.29
CA MET A 171 1.69 18.06 1.54
C MET A 171 2.13 17.19 0.36
N PRO A 172 2.74 16.01 0.61
CA PRO A 172 3.05 15.08 -0.45
C PRO A 172 1.80 14.81 -1.31
N SER A 173 1.95 14.85 -2.62
CA SER A 173 0.91 14.40 -3.52
C SER A 173 0.82 12.87 -3.51
N GLN A 174 -0.30 12.31 -4.00
CA GLN A 174 -0.44 10.86 -4.16
C GLN A 174 0.70 10.26 -5.00
N THR A 175 1.15 11.01 -6.01
CA THR A 175 2.27 10.62 -6.87
C THR A 175 3.61 10.64 -6.13
N ASP A 176 3.82 11.59 -5.22
CA ASP A 176 5.02 11.62 -4.36
C ASP A 176 5.02 10.42 -3.39
N GLU A 177 3.87 10.06 -2.82
CA GLU A 177 3.71 8.88 -1.96
C GLU A 177 4.02 7.59 -2.71
N GLU A 178 3.46 7.41 -3.90
CA GLU A 178 3.72 6.26 -4.77
C GLU A 178 5.22 6.15 -5.12
N ALA A 179 5.85 7.24 -5.54
CA ALA A 179 7.28 7.27 -5.86
C ALA A 179 8.14 6.88 -4.65
N HIS A 180 7.78 7.35 -3.44
CA HIS A 180 8.50 7.03 -2.21
C HIS A 180 8.30 5.58 -1.76
N GLN A 181 7.10 5.02 -1.92
CA GLN A 181 6.84 3.59 -1.67
C GLN A 181 7.62 2.71 -2.65
N LEU A 182 7.61 3.03 -3.95
CA LEU A 182 8.41 2.32 -4.95
C LEU A 182 9.91 2.43 -4.68
N SER A 183 10.39 3.61 -4.27
CA SER A 183 11.80 3.81 -3.88
C SER A 183 12.19 3.01 -2.63
N TYR A 184 11.26 2.84 -1.69
CA TYR A 184 11.46 1.96 -0.54
C TYR A 184 11.54 0.50 -1.00
N LEU A 185 10.56 0.03 -1.78
CA LEU A 185 10.55 -1.33 -2.29
C LEU A 185 11.81 -1.64 -3.10
N GLN A 186 12.24 -0.75 -4.00
CA GLN A 186 13.47 -0.90 -4.78
C GLN A 186 14.71 -1.17 -3.91
N LYS A 187 14.80 -0.51 -2.74
CA LYS A 187 15.94 -0.69 -1.81
C LYS A 187 15.84 -1.97 -0.98
N HIS A 188 14.64 -2.44 -0.74
CA HIS A 188 14.36 -3.49 0.22
C HIS A 188 13.96 -4.82 -0.43
N LEU A 189 13.80 -4.86 -1.75
CA LEU A 189 13.23 -6.02 -2.45
C LEU A 189 14.10 -7.28 -2.34
N ALA A 190 15.43 -7.14 -2.41
CA ALA A 190 16.34 -8.28 -2.25
C ALA A 190 16.14 -8.99 -0.91
N ASN A 191 16.00 -8.21 0.18
CA ASN A 191 15.74 -8.70 1.52
C ASN A 191 14.32 -9.31 1.67
N ILE A 192 13.33 -8.73 0.99
CA ILE A 192 11.97 -9.26 0.99
C ILE A 192 11.94 -10.61 0.27
N LEU A 193 12.59 -10.72 -0.89
CA LEU A 193 12.66 -11.95 -1.67
C LEU A 193 13.45 -13.04 -0.94
N SER A 194 14.54 -12.71 -0.24
CA SER A 194 15.27 -13.70 0.57
C SER A 194 14.45 -14.22 1.75
N LEU A 195 13.56 -13.40 2.32
CA LEU A 195 12.61 -13.85 3.34
C LEU A 195 11.54 -14.78 2.77
N LEU A 196 11.10 -14.60 1.53
CA LEU A 196 10.09 -15.47 0.91
C LEU A 196 10.72 -16.77 0.37
N ALA A 197 11.84 -16.69 -0.33
CA ALA A 197 12.46 -17.81 -1.03
C ALA A 197 12.82 -18.98 -0.09
N ASP A 198 12.85 -20.18 -0.67
CA ASP A 198 13.37 -21.38 -0.02
C ASP A 198 14.86 -21.50 -0.29
N SER A 199 15.64 -21.78 0.77
CA SER A 199 17.04 -22.18 0.65
C SER A 199 17.11 -23.67 0.36
N LEU A 200 17.70 -24.06 -0.77
CA LEU A 200 18.06 -25.46 -1.00
C LEU A 200 19.16 -25.86 0.01
N GLU A 201 19.03 -27.05 0.63
CA GLU A 201 19.98 -27.52 1.66
C GLU A 201 21.43 -27.54 1.13
N GLY A 202 22.24 -26.57 1.55
CA GLY A 202 23.68 -26.47 1.27
C GLY A 202 24.09 -25.18 0.54
N GLU A 203 24.43 -24.15 1.33
CA GLU A 203 25.28 -22.97 1.01
C GLU A 203 25.15 -22.35 -0.39
N ASP A 204 24.28 -21.35 -0.52
CA ASP A 204 24.62 -19.98 -0.94
C ASP A 204 23.33 -19.17 -1.20
N GLU A 205 23.39 -17.83 -1.06
CA GLU A 205 22.30 -16.92 -1.45
C GLU A 205 21.93 -17.06 -2.95
N GLU A 206 22.80 -17.70 -3.73
CA GLU A 206 22.61 -18.02 -5.15
C GLU A 206 21.64 -19.19 -5.38
N SER A 207 21.31 -19.96 -4.34
CA SER A 207 20.40 -21.13 -4.41
C SER A 207 18.98 -20.84 -3.92
N LEU A 208 18.64 -19.55 -3.71
CA LEU A 208 17.31 -19.15 -3.29
C LEU A 208 16.30 -19.31 -4.44
N LEU A 209 15.32 -20.19 -4.24
CA LEU A 209 14.27 -20.46 -5.22
C LEU A 209 12.92 -19.92 -4.72
N LEU A 210 12.16 -19.33 -5.63
CA LEU A 210 10.84 -18.79 -5.37
C LEU A 210 9.79 -19.60 -6.15
N THR A 211 8.81 -20.13 -5.45
CA THR A 211 7.63 -20.76 -6.05
C THR A 211 6.61 -19.71 -6.47
N MET A 212 5.69 -20.07 -7.37
CA MET A 212 4.59 -19.19 -7.79
C MET A 212 3.74 -18.71 -6.61
N GLU A 213 3.37 -19.63 -5.69
CA GLU A 213 2.61 -19.31 -4.47
C GLU A 213 3.29 -18.22 -3.63
N LYS A 214 4.60 -18.38 -3.37
CA LYS A 214 5.38 -17.40 -2.59
C LYS A 214 5.60 -16.09 -3.31
N PHE A 215 5.64 -16.13 -4.63
CA PHE A 215 5.72 -14.94 -5.45
C PHE A 215 4.41 -14.14 -5.37
N ASP A 216 3.25 -14.80 -5.43
CA ASP A 216 1.94 -14.14 -5.36
C ASP A 216 1.70 -13.47 -4.00
N HIS A 217 2.33 -13.92 -2.91
CA HIS A 217 2.33 -13.16 -1.64
C HIS A 217 2.90 -11.74 -1.76
N LEU A 218 3.72 -11.43 -2.77
CA LEU A 218 4.15 -10.05 -3.03
C LEU A 218 2.98 -9.14 -3.44
N GLU A 219 1.85 -9.69 -3.86
CA GLU A 219 0.60 -8.94 -4.05
C GLU A 219 0.11 -8.28 -2.77
N PHE A 220 0.64 -8.66 -1.61
CA PHE A 220 0.48 -7.89 -0.39
C PHE A 220 1.01 -6.45 -0.54
N LEU A 221 2.13 -6.25 -1.23
CA LEU A 221 2.84 -4.97 -1.33
C LEU A 221 2.70 -4.26 -2.68
N ILE A 222 2.51 -5.02 -3.76
CA ILE A 222 2.55 -4.51 -5.13
C ILE A 222 1.44 -5.10 -5.97
N TYR A 223 1.12 -4.48 -7.10
CA TYR A 223 0.24 -5.05 -8.12
C TYR A 223 0.63 -4.50 -9.50
N PHE A 224 0.23 -5.21 -10.56
CA PHE A 224 0.33 -4.69 -11.92
C PHE A 224 -1.05 -4.28 -12.42
N GLY A 225 -1.12 -3.15 -13.10
CA GLY A 225 -2.36 -2.68 -13.67
C GLY A 225 -2.19 -1.38 -14.44
N GLU A 226 -3.23 -1.03 -15.20
CA GLU A 226 -3.41 0.30 -15.73
C GLU A 226 -4.27 1.12 -14.76
N LYS A 227 -4.11 2.44 -14.76
CA LYS A 227 -4.86 3.33 -13.87
C LYS A 227 -6.34 3.27 -14.19
N GLY A 228 -7.10 2.53 -13.38
CA GLY A 228 -8.55 2.36 -13.55
C GLY A 228 -8.98 1.07 -14.24
N SER A 229 -8.05 0.15 -14.53
CA SER A 229 -8.35 -1.21 -14.98
C SER A 229 -8.40 -2.19 -13.79
N GLU A 230 -8.92 -3.39 -14.05
CA GLU A 230 -8.81 -4.53 -13.15
C GLU A 230 -7.34 -4.89 -12.91
N ARG A 231 -7.03 -5.34 -11.69
CA ARG A 231 -5.68 -5.75 -11.28
C ARG A 231 -5.33 -7.06 -11.98
N ILE A 232 -4.10 -7.17 -12.45
CA ILE A 232 -3.59 -8.41 -13.03
C ILE A 232 -2.81 -9.14 -11.94
N PRO A 233 -3.11 -10.44 -11.69
CA PRO A 233 -2.33 -11.25 -10.78
C PRO A 233 -0.84 -11.23 -11.15
N LEU A 234 0.02 -11.17 -10.14
CA LEU A 234 1.45 -10.97 -10.31
C LEU A 234 2.07 -12.12 -11.12
N SER A 235 1.67 -13.36 -10.83
CA SER A 235 2.06 -14.55 -11.61
C SER A 235 1.66 -14.49 -13.08
N GLN A 236 0.56 -13.82 -13.44
CA GLN A 236 0.17 -13.62 -14.84
C GLN A 236 0.96 -12.50 -15.52
N ALA A 237 1.38 -11.48 -14.77
CA ALA A 237 2.23 -10.41 -15.28
C ALA A 237 3.69 -10.86 -15.48
N ALA A 238 4.15 -11.82 -14.69
CA ALA A 238 5.53 -12.30 -14.71
C ALA A 238 5.80 -13.29 -15.86
N PRO A 239 6.82 -13.06 -16.70
CA PRO A 239 7.07 -13.88 -17.89
C PRO A 239 7.45 -15.34 -17.58
N PHE A 240 7.96 -15.59 -16.37
CA PHE A 240 8.38 -16.93 -15.92
C PHE A 240 7.23 -17.75 -15.30
N PHE A 241 6.08 -17.15 -14.99
CA PHE A 241 4.90 -17.84 -14.45
C PHE A 241 3.64 -17.70 -15.32
N ALA A 242 3.61 -16.81 -16.32
CA ALA A 242 2.43 -16.46 -17.12
C ALA A 242 1.73 -17.60 -17.87
N ASN A 243 2.32 -18.81 -17.93
CA ASN A 243 1.75 -19.98 -18.60
C ASN A 243 1.61 -21.19 -17.66
N SER A 244 1.61 -20.96 -16.35
CA SER A 244 1.45 -22.02 -15.37
C SER A 244 0.02 -22.56 -15.42
N ASP A 245 -0.10 -23.88 -15.51
CA ASP A 245 -1.39 -24.58 -15.46
C ASP A 245 -1.61 -25.08 -14.02
N PRO A 246 -2.81 -24.97 -13.43
CA PRO A 246 -3.13 -25.61 -12.14
C PRO A 246 -2.76 -27.10 -12.06
N ASP A 247 -2.87 -27.84 -13.17
CA ASP A 247 -2.51 -29.28 -13.22
C ASP A 247 -1.00 -29.51 -13.43
N MET A 248 -0.27 -28.48 -13.87
CA MET A 248 1.17 -28.51 -14.12
C MET A 248 1.80 -27.18 -13.68
N PRO A 249 2.09 -27.03 -12.37
CA PRO A 249 2.61 -25.78 -11.83
C PRO A 249 3.99 -25.49 -12.40
N ALA A 250 4.29 -24.20 -12.58
CA ALA A 250 5.62 -23.80 -13.03
C ALA A 250 6.71 -24.22 -12.05
N ALA A 251 7.88 -24.50 -12.62
CA ALA A 251 9.07 -24.78 -11.83
C ALA A 251 9.46 -23.57 -10.97
N PRO A 252 10.02 -23.78 -9.77
CA PRO A 252 10.56 -22.69 -8.96
C PRO A 252 11.62 -21.90 -9.73
N VAL A 253 11.63 -20.58 -9.53
CA VAL A 253 12.48 -19.64 -10.26
C VAL A 253 13.54 -19.07 -9.32
N PRO A 254 14.80 -18.86 -9.77
CA PRO A 254 15.81 -18.20 -8.95
C PRO A 254 15.38 -16.81 -8.46
N ALA A 255 15.57 -16.54 -7.17
CA ALA A 255 15.18 -15.28 -6.55
C ALA A 255 15.91 -14.07 -7.18
N THR A 256 17.13 -14.27 -7.68
CA THR A 256 17.92 -13.27 -8.41
C THR A 256 17.23 -12.86 -9.72
N GLN A 257 16.71 -13.83 -10.49
CA GLN A 257 15.97 -13.57 -11.72
C GLN A 257 14.67 -12.78 -11.44
N VAL A 258 13.97 -13.13 -10.36
CA VAL A 258 12.76 -12.41 -9.92
C VAL A 258 13.11 -10.98 -9.48
N LEU A 259 14.19 -10.82 -8.72
CA LEU A 259 14.70 -9.52 -8.26
C LEU A 259 15.00 -8.60 -9.42
N ASP A 260 15.77 -9.05 -10.41
CA ASP A 260 16.15 -8.24 -11.58
C ASP A 260 14.93 -7.78 -12.36
N TRP A 261 13.96 -8.67 -12.59
CA TRP A 261 12.73 -8.33 -13.30
C TRP A 261 11.88 -7.30 -12.55
N LEU A 262 11.71 -7.45 -11.24
CA LEU A 262 10.96 -6.49 -10.42
C LEU A 262 11.68 -5.15 -10.31
N LEU A 263 13.00 -5.12 -10.14
CA LEU A 263 13.78 -3.88 -10.10
C LEU A 263 13.70 -3.13 -11.43
N GLN A 264 13.75 -3.83 -12.55
CA GLN A 264 13.54 -3.25 -13.87
C GLN A 264 12.13 -2.67 -14.01
N SER A 265 11.12 -3.40 -13.53
CA SER A 265 9.72 -2.96 -13.55
C SER A 265 9.49 -1.72 -12.69
N ILE A 266 10.07 -1.66 -11.49
CA ILE A 266 9.99 -0.50 -10.58
C ILE A 266 10.70 0.70 -11.20
N THR A 267 11.88 0.49 -11.80
CA THR A 267 12.64 1.57 -12.45
C THR A 267 11.84 2.15 -13.61
N SER A 268 11.28 1.30 -14.47
CA SER A 268 10.38 1.72 -15.55
C SER A 268 9.16 2.48 -15.00
N ALA A 269 8.52 1.99 -13.94
CA ALA A 269 7.38 2.69 -13.33
C ALA A 269 7.77 4.07 -12.81
N LEU A 270 8.91 4.21 -12.10
CA LEU A 270 9.43 5.46 -11.56
C LEU A 270 9.74 6.49 -12.65
N GLU A 271 10.34 6.06 -13.78
CA GLU A 271 10.63 6.93 -14.92
C GLU A 271 9.35 7.46 -15.60
N ASN A 272 8.30 6.64 -15.63
CA ASN A 272 7.02 6.97 -16.26
C ASN A 272 5.99 7.60 -15.31
N ILE A 273 6.29 7.76 -14.01
CA ILE A 273 5.43 8.46 -13.05
C ILE A 273 4.97 9.86 -13.54
N PRO A 274 5.85 10.77 -14.00
CA PRO A 274 5.44 12.13 -14.36
C PRO A 274 4.51 12.15 -15.57
N GLU A 275 4.74 11.27 -16.54
CA GLU A 275 3.90 11.13 -17.73
C GLU A 275 2.50 10.64 -17.36
N ARG A 276 2.40 9.62 -16.48
CA ARG A 276 1.14 9.07 -15.94
C ARG A 276 0.36 10.06 -15.05
N ALA A 277 1.03 11.05 -14.47
CA ALA A 277 0.38 12.12 -13.71
C ALA A 277 -0.25 13.18 -14.64
N SER A 278 0.39 13.49 -15.78
CA SER A 278 -0.03 14.53 -16.73
C SER A 278 -1.28 14.18 -17.55
N THR A 279 -1.51 12.89 -17.82
CA THR A 279 -2.70 12.41 -18.57
C THR A 279 -4.01 12.73 -17.84
N LYS A 280 -3.95 13.12 -16.56
CA LYS A 280 -5.11 13.51 -15.74
C LYS A 280 -5.60 14.95 -16.00
N GLU A 281 -4.83 15.80 -16.69
CA GLU A 281 -5.17 17.23 -16.87
C GLU A 281 -5.85 17.54 -18.23
N ASN A 282 -5.60 16.75 -19.29
CA ASN A 282 -6.07 17.08 -20.64
C ASN A 282 -7.45 16.49 -21.02
N GLY A 283 -8.18 15.91 -20.07
CA GLY A 283 -9.55 15.42 -20.29
C GLY A 283 -10.57 16.54 -20.24
N LEU A 284 -10.84 17.17 -21.38
CA LEU A 284 -11.93 18.11 -21.62
C LEU A 284 -13.22 17.73 -20.85
N SER A 285 -13.54 18.50 -19.82
CA SER A 285 -14.91 18.55 -19.29
C SER A 285 -15.73 19.38 -20.27
N SER A 286 -16.22 18.76 -21.35
CA SER A 286 -17.30 19.36 -22.12
C SER A 286 -18.55 19.31 -21.25
N ALA A 287 -18.75 20.35 -20.44
CA ALA A 287 -20.03 20.65 -19.84
C ALA A 287 -21.01 20.88 -20.99
N SER A 288 -21.79 19.84 -21.31
CA SER A 288 -22.98 20.00 -22.14
C SER A 288 -24.02 20.67 -21.26
N ASP A 289 -24.20 21.97 -21.45
CA ASP A 289 -25.33 22.75 -20.97
C ASP A 289 -26.64 22.06 -21.40
N GLN A 290 -27.34 21.45 -20.45
CA GLN A 290 -28.78 21.21 -20.60
C GLN A 290 -29.52 21.94 -19.49
N ASN A 291 -30.15 23.05 -19.89
CA ASN A 291 -31.10 23.81 -19.12
C ASN A 291 -32.22 22.89 -18.58
N ALA A 292 -32.36 22.81 -17.26
CA ALA A 292 -33.52 22.19 -16.60
C ALA A 292 -34.47 23.29 -16.10
N PRO A 293 -35.77 23.27 -16.45
CA PRO A 293 -36.74 24.18 -15.87
C PRO A 293 -37.18 23.70 -14.47
N MET A 294 -37.45 24.69 -13.61
CA MET A 294 -37.96 24.54 -12.24
C MET A 294 -39.22 23.67 -12.17
N GLY A 295 -39.21 22.66 -11.30
CA GLY A 295 -40.38 21.88 -10.89
C GLY A 295 -40.17 21.35 -9.47
N ASP A 296 -40.93 21.90 -8.53
CA ASP A 296 -41.01 21.53 -7.13
C ASP A 296 -41.62 20.13 -6.99
N ASP A 297 -40.96 19.20 -6.29
CA ASP A 297 -41.67 18.10 -5.63
C ASP A 297 -40.85 17.47 -4.49
N CYS A 298 -41.46 17.38 -3.32
CA CYS A 298 -40.91 16.75 -2.12
C CYS A 298 -41.25 15.25 -2.12
N GLY A 299 -40.23 14.38 -2.11
CA GLY A 299 -40.42 12.95 -1.88
C GLY A 299 -39.10 12.23 -1.61
N SER A 300 -38.95 11.66 -0.41
CA SER A 300 -37.78 10.90 0.02
C SER A 300 -37.54 9.65 -0.83
N SER A 301 -36.31 9.45 -1.31
CA SER A 301 -35.74 8.11 -1.47
C SER A 301 -34.23 8.22 -1.64
N MET A 302 -33.49 7.58 -0.74
CA MET A 302 -32.07 7.31 -0.90
C MET A 302 -31.86 6.59 -2.24
N LYS A 303 -31.13 7.21 -3.14
CA LYS A 303 -30.47 6.54 -4.26
C LYS A 303 -29.02 6.96 -4.23
N ALA A 304 -28.18 6.10 -3.69
CA ALA A 304 -26.74 6.18 -3.89
C ALA A 304 -26.50 6.07 -5.39
N SER A 305 -26.06 7.17 -6.01
CA SER A 305 -25.56 7.16 -7.38
C SER A 305 -24.30 6.30 -7.40
N THR A 306 -24.43 5.08 -7.91
CA THR A 306 -23.32 4.25 -8.37
C THR A 306 -22.73 4.88 -9.63
N THR A 307 -21.96 5.96 -9.44
CA THR A 307 -20.98 6.39 -10.43
C THR A 307 -19.73 5.55 -10.24
N ALA A 308 -19.42 4.70 -11.22
CA ALA A 308 -18.13 4.04 -11.35
C ALA A 308 -17.01 5.08 -11.29
N ARG A 309 -16.38 5.19 -10.12
CA ARG A 309 -15.21 6.04 -9.85
C ARG A 309 -14.06 5.09 -9.51
N GLY A 310 -12.95 5.23 -10.24
CA GLY A 310 -11.81 4.33 -10.16
C GLY A 310 -11.20 4.21 -8.75
N PRO A 311 -10.32 3.23 -8.53
CA PRO A 311 -9.87 2.76 -7.20
C PRO A 311 -8.98 3.75 -6.42
N CYS A 312 -8.91 5.02 -6.85
CA CYS A 312 -8.01 6.04 -6.33
C CYS A 312 -8.74 7.28 -5.79
N PHE A 313 -10.03 7.20 -5.48
CA PHE A 313 -10.78 8.35 -4.98
C PHE A 313 -11.45 8.05 -3.64
N ILE A 314 -10.89 8.61 -2.56
CA ILE A 314 -11.55 8.74 -1.27
C ILE A 314 -11.90 10.22 -1.10
N ASP A 315 -13.17 10.54 -1.22
CA ASP A 315 -13.69 11.89 -1.00
C ASP A 315 -13.95 12.08 0.50
N GLY A 316 -13.38 13.13 1.09
CA GLY A 316 -13.95 13.77 2.28
C GLY A 316 -13.99 13.02 3.62
N ILE A 317 -12.94 12.27 4.01
CA ILE A 317 -12.80 11.84 5.42
C ILE A 317 -11.81 12.75 6.15
N SER A 318 -12.27 13.42 7.20
CA SER A 318 -11.41 14.14 8.16
C SER A 318 -10.25 13.25 8.61
N LYS A 319 -9.02 13.78 8.57
CA LYS A 319 -7.78 13.15 9.04
C LYS A 319 -7.76 12.95 10.57
N SER A 320 -8.73 12.24 11.14
CA SER A 320 -8.53 11.54 12.41
C SER A 320 -7.95 10.18 12.04
N SER A 321 -6.64 10.00 12.23
CA SER A 321 -6.00 8.69 12.15
C SER A 321 -6.70 7.74 13.11
N TYR A 322 -7.48 6.79 12.60
CA TYR A 322 -7.95 5.65 13.40
C TYR A 322 -6.77 4.71 13.58
N LEU A 323 -5.87 5.08 14.47
CA LEU A 323 -4.79 4.22 14.90
C LEU A 323 -5.43 3.23 15.88
N LYS A 324 -5.78 2.03 15.40
CA LYS A 324 -6.34 0.97 16.24
C LYS A 324 -5.31 0.63 17.32
N GLN A 325 -5.66 0.81 18.58
CA GLN A 325 -4.81 0.50 19.73
C GLN A 325 -5.23 -0.85 20.32
N ALA A 326 -4.32 -1.53 21.01
CA ALA A 326 -4.64 -2.77 21.73
C ALA A 326 -5.78 -2.56 22.75
N SER A 327 -5.89 -1.36 23.32
CA SER A 327 -6.96 -0.92 24.22
C SER A 327 -8.36 -0.95 23.56
N ASP A 328 -8.44 -0.77 22.25
CA ASP A 328 -9.71 -0.73 21.52
C ASP A 328 -10.36 -2.12 21.41
N LEU A 329 -9.57 -3.20 21.56
CA LEU A 329 -10.05 -4.58 21.53
C LEU A 329 -10.94 -4.92 22.73
N HIS A 330 -10.82 -4.18 23.83
CA HIS A 330 -11.62 -4.38 25.05
C HIS A 330 -12.86 -3.49 25.13
N GLY A 331 -13.20 -2.73 24.08
CA GLY A 331 -14.36 -1.83 24.08
C GLY A 331 -14.24 -0.67 25.08
N SER A 332 -13.04 -0.39 25.60
CA SER A 332 -12.78 0.74 26.48
C SER A 332 -12.06 1.85 25.72
N SER A 333 -12.68 2.39 24.68
CA SER A 333 -12.36 3.75 24.25
C SER A 333 -13.46 4.68 24.81
N VAL A 334 -13.03 5.67 25.58
CA VAL A 334 -13.86 6.79 26.05
C VAL A 334 -13.91 7.83 24.96
#